data_AF-A0A381THG0-F1
#
_entry.id   AF-A0A381THG0-F1
#
_cell.length_a   1.000
_cell.length_b   1.000
_cell.length_c   1.000
_cell.angle_alpha   90.00
_cell.angle_beta   90.00
_cell.angle_gamma   90.00
#
_symmetry.space_group_name_H-M   'P 1'
#
loop_
_entity.id
_entity.type
_entity.pdbx_description
1 polymer ?
#
loop_
_entity_poly.entity_id
_entity_poly.type
_entity_poly.pdbx_seq_one_letter_code
_entity_poly.pdbx_strand_id
1 'polypeptide(L)'
;MDDQMSLMKYAIDYLSKYSSSKNNLERILKKKISRLKIEKKEKFILYNSINQIMLNLEKNKFIDDNNYAISKIRLFAMQGKSKGFIKSYLIQKGIEKNILNNSLDQFEEEDPEWEKKSAKIFVRKKKL
;
A
#
# COMPACT_ATOMS: atom_id res chain seq x y z
N MET A 1 -2.77 -25.80 -15.88
CA MET A 1 -2.24 -24.44 -16.10
C MET A 1 -1.78 -23.96 -14.74
N ASP A 2 -0.48 -23.79 -14.55
CA ASP A 2 0.19 -23.69 -13.24
C ASP A 2 -0.50 -22.70 -12.28
N ASP A 3 -0.96 -23.15 -11.11
CA ASP A 3 -1.75 -22.33 -10.18
C ASP A 3 -0.95 -21.11 -9.66
N GLN A 4 0.39 -21.20 -9.68
CA GLN A 4 1.26 -20.06 -9.40
C GLN A 4 1.12 -18.94 -10.45
N MET A 5 1.02 -19.31 -11.72
CA MET A 5 0.79 -18.36 -12.83
C MET A 5 -0.60 -17.72 -12.73
N SER A 6 -1.59 -18.47 -12.22
CA SER A 6 -2.92 -17.94 -11.90
C SER A 6 -2.89 -16.90 -10.77
N LEU A 7 -2.11 -17.16 -9.71
CA LEU A 7 -1.95 -16.22 -8.58
C LEU A 7 -1.19 -14.94 -8.98
N MET A 8 -0.13 -15.07 -9.79
CA MET A 8 0.60 -13.92 -10.34
C MET A 8 -0.31 -13.05 -11.23
N LYS A 9 -1.08 -13.68 -12.13
CA LYS A 9 -2.06 -12.96 -12.96
C LYS A 9 -3.08 -12.19 -12.12
N TYR A 10 -3.55 -12.80 -11.03
CA TYR A 10 -4.44 -12.14 -10.09
C TYR A 10 -3.78 -10.94 -9.39
N ALA A 11 -2.51 -11.04 -9.00
CA ALA A 11 -1.78 -9.93 -8.41
C ALA A 11 -1.64 -8.75 -9.38
N ILE A 12 -1.28 -9.02 -10.64
CA ILE A 12 -1.16 -8.01 -11.70
C ILE A 12 -2.51 -7.34 -11.97
N ASP A 13 -3.60 -8.11 -12.11
CA ASP A 13 -4.95 -7.57 -12.32
C ASP A 13 -5.43 -6.70 -11.14
N TYR A 14 -5.02 -7.04 -9.91
CA TYR A 14 -5.31 -6.21 -8.75
C TYR A 14 -4.54 -4.88 -8.78
N LEU A 15 -3.23 -4.93 -9.07
CA LEU A 15 -2.37 -3.74 -9.10
C LEU A 15 -2.66 -2.81 -10.29
N SER A 16 -3.23 -3.32 -11.38
CA SER A 16 -3.67 -2.46 -12.50
C SER A 16 -4.86 -1.56 -12.13
N LYS A 17 -5.62 -1.91 -11.08
CA LYS A 17 -6.82 -1.19 -10.63
C LYS A 17 -6.59 -0.39 -9.35
N TYR A 18 -5.67 -0.84 -8.50
CA TYR A 18 -5.52 -0.32 -7.15
C TYR A 18 -4.06 -0.05 -6.78
N SER A 19 -3.80 1.13 -6.22
CA SER A 19 -2.56 1.37 -5.47
C SER A 19 -2.59 0.59 -4.14
N SER A 20 -1.54 -0.18 -3.87
CA SER A 20 -1.43 -1.00 -2.67
C SER A 20 -0.04 -0.97 -2.07
N SER A 21 0.04 -1.04 -0.74
CA SER A 21 1.28 -1.43 -0.06
C SER A 21 1.57 -2.91 -0.26
N LYS A 22 2.82 -3.31 -0.06
CA LYS A 22 3.26 -4.72 -0.12
C LYS A 22 2.48 -5.59 0.87
N ASN A 23 2.40 -5.15 2.12
CA ASN A 23 1.67 -5.85 3.17
C ASN A 23 0.17 -6.04 2.85
N ASN A 24 -0.47 -5.03 2.24
CA ASN A 24 -1.87 -5.17 1.84
C ASN A 24 -2.03 -6.16 0.67
N LEU A 25 -1.12 -6.13 -0.33
CA LEU A 25 -1.16 -7.06 -1.44
C LEU A 25 -0.98 -8.51 -0.94
N GLU A 26 -0.02 -8.75 -0.07
CA GLU A 26 0.21 -10.06 0.55
C GLU A 26 -1.07 -10.59 1.22
N ARG A 27 -1.74 -9.75 2.02
CA ARG A 27 -3.02 -10.08 2.66
C ARG A 27 -4.12 -10.42 1.64
N ILE A 28 -4.18 -9.68 0.52
CA ILE A 28 -5.14 -9.93 -0.57
C ILE A 28 -4.87 -11.29 -1.22
N LEU A 29 -3.61 -11.62 -1.51
CA LEU A 29 -3.22 -12.92 -2.07
C LEU A 29 -3.54 -14.07 -1.11
N LYS A 30 -3.20 -13.92 0.18
CA LYS A 30 -3.54 -14.94 1.20
C LYS A 30 -5.03 -15.19 1.30
N LYS A 31 -5.84 -14.13 1.21
CA LYS A 31 -7.31 -14.20 1.21
C LYS A 31 -7.87 -14.81 -0.09
N LYS A 32 -7.21 -14.61 -1.22
CA LYS A 32 -7.57 -15.28 -2.49
C LYS A 32 -7.34 -16.78 -2.38
N ILE A 33 -6.18 -17.21 -1.89
CA ILE A 33 -5.83 -18.63 -1.70
C ILE A 33 -6.79 -19.31 -0.73
N SER A 34 -7.12 -18.66 0.40
CA SER A 34 -7.97 -19.28 1.42
C SER A 34 -9.35 -19.66 0.87
N ARG A 35 -9.88 -18.87 -0.07
CA ARG A 35 -11.19 -19.06 -0.72
C ARG A 35 -11.19 -20.13 -1.83
N LEU A 36 -10.03 -20.63 -2.26
CA LEU A 36 -9.97 -21.69 -3.27
C LEU A 36 -10.50 -23.01 -2.70
N LYS A 37 -11.23 -23.78 -3.52
CA LYS A 37 -11.72 -25.12 -3.19
C LYS A 37 -10.75 -26.18 -3.73
N ILE A 38 -9.55 -26.21 -3.15
CA ILE A 38 -8.44 -27.07 -3.55
C ILE A 38 -7.84 -27.78 -2.34
N GLU A 39 -6.96 -28.77 -2.56
CA GLU A 39 -6.37 -29.55 -1.48
C GLU A 39 -5.49 -28.70 -0.55
N LYS A 40 -5.35 -29.14 0.71
CA LYS A 40 -4.50 -28.44 1.70
C LYS A 40 -3.05 -28.33 1.24
N LYS A 41 -2.52 -29.39 0.60
CA LYS A 41 -1.16 -29.43 0.07
C LYS A 41 -0.95 -28.38 -1.03
N GLU A 42 -1.92 -28.24 -1.93
CA GLU A 42 -1.89 -27.25 -3.01
C GLU A 42 -1.98 -25.81 -2.46
N LYS A 43 -2.85 -25.55 -1.47
CA LYS A 43 -2.86 -24.25 -0.77
C LYS A 43 -1.53 -23.91 -0.14
N PHE A 44 -0.88 -24.89 0.50
CA PHE A 44 0.43 -24.70 1.12
C PHE A 44 1.50 -24.30 0.09
N ILE A 45 1.52 -24.95 -1.08
CA ILE A 45 2.41 -24.59 -2.18
C ILE A 45 2.16 -23.14 -2.63
N LEU A 46 0.89 -22.73 -2.75
CA LEU A 46 0.54 -21.35 -3.12
C LEU A 46 0.91 -20.31 -2.05
N TYR A 47 0.77 -20.64 -0.76
CA TYR A 47 1.21 -19.73 0.30
C TYR A 47 2.72 -19.53 0.28
N ASN A 48 3.49 -20.59 0.02
CA ASN A 48 4.94 -20.52 -0.05
C ASN A 48 5.45 -19.77 -1.31
N SER A 49 4.66 -19.69 -2.37
CA SER A 49 5.03 -18.94 -3.58
C SER A 49 4.83 -17.43 -3.47
N ILE A 50 4.10 -16.94 -2.46
CA ILE A 50 3.79 -15.50 -2.31
C ILE A 50 5.07 -14.67 -2.25
N ASN A 51 6.08 -15.09 -1.48
CA ASN A 51 7.32 -14.32 -1.34
C ASN A 51 8.03 -14.13 -2.70
N GLN A 52 8.09 -15.18 -3.51
CA GLN A 52 8.68 -15.10 -4.85
C GLN A 52 7.87 -14.19 -5.78
N ILE A 53 6.54 -14.25 -5.71
CA ILE A 53 5.64 -13.35 -6.45
C ILE A 53 5.90 -11.89 -6.04
N MET A 54 5.98 -11.60 -4.74
CA MET A 54 6.24 -10.26 -4.21
C MET A 54 7.59 -9.71 -4.69
N LEU A 55 8.65 -10.52 -4.61
CA LEU A 55 9.99 -10.14 -5.12
C LEU A 55 9.97 -9.86 -6.62
N ASN A 56 9.25 -10.66 -7.40
CA ASN A 56 9.14 -10.45 -8.84
C ASN A 56 8.38 -9.14 -9.16
N LEU A 57 7.27 -8.87 -8.47
CA LEU A 57 6.50 -7.63 -8.65
C LEU A 57 7.33 -6.40 -8.26
N GLU A 58 8.08 -6.47 -7.17
CA GLU A 58 8.97 -5.40 -6.72
C GLU A 58 10.12 -5.15 -7.71
N LYS A 59 10.81 -6.21 -8.15
CA LYS A 59 11.90 -6.11 -9.13
C LYS A 59 11.44 -5.43 -10.43
N ASN A 60 10.20 -5.68 -10.84
CA ASN A 60 9.59 -5.07 -12.02
C ASN A 60 8.84 -3.76 -11.73
N LYS A 61 9.00 -3.18 -10.54
CA LYS A 61 8.41 -1.90 -10.11
C LYS A 61 6.88 -1.85 -10.14
N PHE A 62 6.20 -2.99 -10.10
CA PHE A 62 4.74 -3.04 -9.95
C PHE A 62 4.28 -2.67 -8.54
N ILE A 63 5.16 -2.81 -7.54
CA ILE A 63 4.87 -2.46 -6.15
C ILE A 63 6.09 -1.84 -5.47
N ASP A 64 5.87 -0.75 -4.76
CA ASP A 64 6.90 0.02 -4.07
C ASP A 64 6.27 0.80 -2.91
N ASP A 65 6.69 0.49 -1.68
CA ASP A 65 6.14 1.09 -0.47
C ASP A 65 6.57 2.54 -0.28
N ASN A 66 7.74 2.97 -0.80
CA ASN A 66 8.16 4.37 -0.75
C ASN A 66 7.24 5.23 -1.62
N ASN A 67 7.08 4.81 -2.88
CA ASN A 67 6.20 5.50 -3.82
C ASN A 67 4.75 5.48 -3.35
N TYR A 68 4.29 4.37 -2.77
CA TYR A 68 2.97 4.30 -2.15
C TYR A 68 2.81 5.29 -1.01
N ALA A 69 3.77 5.34 -0.07
CA ALA A 69 3.72 6.23 1.10
C ALA A 69 3.68 7.70 0.69
N ILE A 70 4.62 8.15 -0.15
CA ILE A 70 4.67 9.54 -0.66
C ILE A 70 3.36 9.92 -1.36
N SER A 71 2.85 9.04 -2.23
CA SER A 71 1.59 9.30 -2.95
C SER A 71 0.40 9.47 -2.00
N LYS A 72 0.32 8.68 -0.93
CA LYS A 72 -0.74 8.80 0.08
C LYS A 72 -0.57 10.02 0.97
N ILE A 73 0.65 10.38 1.35
CA ILE A 73 0.93 11.61 2.10
C ILE A 73 0.41 12.81 1.33
N ARG A 74 0.83 12.95 0.06
CA ARG A 74 0.38 14.04 -0.84
C ARG A 74 -1.14 14.07 -0.98
N LEU A 75 -1.75 12.91 -1.28
CA LEU A 75 -3.21 12.79 -1.42
C LEU A 75 -3.95 13.28 -0.17
N PHE A 76 -3.53 12.82 1.01
CA PHE A 76 -4.23 13.14 2.25
C PHE A 76 -3.96 14.57 2.72
N ALA A 77 -2.76 15.12 2.50
CA ALA A 77 -2.48 16.53 2.72
C ALA A 77 -3.40 17.42 1.87
N MET A 78 -3.55 17.14 0.57
CA MET A 78 -4.50 17.83 -0.31
C MET A 78 -5.96 17.67 0.12
N GLN A 79 -6.29 16.58 0.81
CA GLN A 79 -7.62 16.36 1.36
C GLN A 79 -7.88 17.11 2.68
N GLY A 80 -6.88 17.76 3.27
CA GLY A 80 -7.01 18.42 4.57
C GLY A 80 -6.90 17.45 5.75
N LYS A 81 -6.12 16.37 5.62
CA LYS A 81 -5.85 15.43 6.72
C LYS A 81 -4.60 15.84 7.49
N SER A 82 -4.61 15.58 8.80
CA SER A 82 -3.47 15.86 9.68
C SER A 82 -2.34 14.84 9.52
N LYS A 83 -1.12 15.22 9.93
CA LYS A 83 0.04 14.31 10.01
C LYS A 83 -0.25 13.07 10.84
N GLY A 84 -0.96 13.22 11.96
CA GLY A 84 -1.38 12.09 12.80
C GLY A 84 -2.29 11.09 12.07
N PHE A 85 -3.27 11.58 11.30
CA PHE A 85 -4.13 10.71 10.48
C PHE A 85 -3.31 9.94 9.43
N ILE A 86 -2.41 10.65 8.73
CA ILE A 86 -1.58 10.06 7.66
C ILE A 86 -0.67 8.98 8.22
N LYS A 87 0.02 9.25 9.34
CA LYS A 87 0.84 8.26 10.05
C LYS A 87 0.04 7.01 10.42
N SER A 88 -1.11 7.20 11.07
CA SER A 88 -1.97 6.08 11.47
C SER A 88 -2.44 5.25 10.28
N TYR A 89 -2.84 5.91 9.19
CA TYR A 89 -3.26 5.23 7.96
C TYR A 89 -2.15 4.36 7.39
N LEU A 90 -0.93 4.90 7.23
CA LEU A 90 0.19 4.18 6.61
C LEU A 90 0.65 3.00 7.49
N ILE A 91 0.66 3.16 8.81
CA ILE A 91 0.90 2.06 9.75
C ILE A 91 -0.16 0.95 9.57
N GLN A 92 -1.43 1.31 9.43
CA GLN A 92 -2.50 0.33 9.18
C GLN A 92 -2.34 -0.39 7.82
N LYS A 93 -1.68 0.25 6.85
CA LYS A 93 -1.31 -0.38 5.56
C LYS A 93 -0.03 -1.20 5.65
N GLY A 94 0.58 -1.30 6.82
CA GLY A 94 1.80 -2.07 7.05
C GLY A 94 3.04 -1.42 6.44
N ILE A 95 3.07 -0.10 6.30
CA ILE A 95 4.29 0.60 5.89
C ILE A 95 5.27 0.61 7.06
N GLU A 96 6.52 0.22 6.78
CA GLU A 96 7.58 0.20 7.78
C GLU A 96 7.88 1.62 8.31
N LYS A 97 8.31 1.69 9.58
CA LYS A 97 8.49 2.97 10.29
C LYS A 97 9.57 3.85 9.65
N ASN A 98 10.64 3.26 9.16
CA ASN A 98 11.70 3.93 8.40
C ASN A 98 11.15 4.58 7.12
N ILE A 99 10.44 3.83 6.28
CA ILE A 99 9.81 4.33 5.04
C ILE A 99 8.83 5.45 5.36
N LEU A 100 7.98 5.25 6.37
CA LEU A 100 7.01 6.26 6.81
C LEU A 100 7.69 7.56 7.23
N ASN A 101 8.70 7.48 8.11
CA ASN A 101 9.40 8.66 8.61
C ASN A 101 10.12 9.37 7.46
N ASN A 102 10.93 8.65 6.69
CA ASN A 102 11.66 9.21 5.55
C ASN A 102 10.73 9.88 4.54
N SER A 103 9.59 9.26 4.22
CA SER A 103 8.62 9.83 3.27
C SER A 103 7.94 11.10 3.81
N LEU A 104 7.72 11.18 5.13
CA LEU A 104 7.17 12.37 5.76
C LEU A 104 8.19 13.48 5.85
N ASP A 105 9.43 13.16 6.22
CA ASP A 105 10.53 14.11 6.31
C ASP A 105 10.81 14.71 4.93
N GLN A 106 10.87 13.87 3.88
CA GLN A 106 10.97 14.34 2.50
C GLN A 106 9.82 15.28 2.13
N PHE A 107 8.57 14.93 2.46
CA PHE A 107 7.43 15.78 2.12
C PHE A 107 7.43 17.11 2.89
N GLU A 108 7.93 17.11 4.12
CA GLU A 108 8.05 18.30 4.96
C GLU A 108 9.20 19.20 4.52
N GLU A 109 10.29 18.64 4.03
CA GLU A 109 11.37 19.39 3.35
C GLU A 109 10.87 20.01 2.04
N GLU A 110 10.05 19.29 1.26
CA GLU A 110 9.44 19.79 0.00
C GLU A 110 8.40 20.90 0.25
N ASP A 111 7.60 20.81 1.31
CA ASP A 111 6.58 21.80 1.66
C ASP A 111 6.46 22.02 3.19
N PRO A 112 7.32 22.85 3.81
CA PRO A 112 7.34 23.04 5.26
C PRO A 112 6.02 23.57 5.86
N GLU A 113 5.19 24.25 5.07
CA GLU A 113 3.90 24.79 5.52
C GLU A 113 2.71 23.86 5.21
N TRP A 114 2.94 22.62 4.75
CA TRP A 114 1.87 21.72 4.29
C TRP A 114 0.80 21.46 5.36
N GLU A 115 1.17 21.36 6.64
CA GLU A 115 0.22 21.13 7.74
C GLU A 115 -0.74 22.32 7.90
N LYS A 116 -0.22 23.55 7.81
CA LYS A 116 -1.01 24.79 7.87
C LYS A 116 -1.94 24.90 6.67
N LYS A 117 -1.48 24.53 5.47
CA LYS A 117 -2.31 24.47 4.25
C LYS A 117 -3.42 23.41 4.41
N SER A 118 -3.08 22.23 4.90
CA SER A 118 -4.03 21.14 5.17
C SER A 118 -5.10 21.56 6.19
N ALA A 119 -4.72 22.22 7.28
CA ALA A 119 -5.64 22.74 8.29
C ALA A 119 -6.62 23.77 7.69
N LYS A 120 -6.14 24.70 6.85
CA LYS A 120 -7.03 25.64 6.13
C LYS A 120 -8.04 24.92 5.24
N ILE A 121 -7.63 23.85 4.54
CA ILE A 121 -8.55 23.04 3.73
C ILE A 121 -9.61 22.37 4.62
N PHE A 122 -9.21 21.83 5.76
CA PHE A 122 -10.12 21.19 6.70
C PHE A 122 -11.19 22.15 7.23
N VAL A 123 -10.79 23.33 7.73
CA VAL A 123 -11.70 24.37 8.24
C VAL A 123 -12.71 24.78 7.17
N ARG A 124 -12.23 25.07 5.95
CA ARG A 124 -13.10 25.43 4.81
C ARG A 124 -14.11 24.34 4.46
N LYS A 125 -13.71 23.06 4.49
CA LYS A 125 -14.61 21.93 4.24
C LYS A 125 -15.65 21.75 5.34
N LYS A 126 -15.29 22.06 6.58
CA LYS A 126 -16.18 21.93 7.74
C LYS A 126 -17.05 23.15 8.00
N LYS A 127 -16.85 24.26 7.27
CA LYS A 127 -17.51 25.54 7.48
C LYS A 127 -17.36 26.03 8.93
N LEU A 128 -16.16 25.80 9.49
CA LEU A 128 -15.75 26.32 10.80
C LEU A 128 -15.14 27.71 10.65
#